data_AF-A0A1I3XPY6-F1
#
_entry.id   AF-A0A1I3XPY6-F1
#
_cell.length_a   1.000
_cell.length_b   1.000
_cell.length_c   1.000
_cell.angle_alpha   90.00
_cell.angle_beta   90.00
_cell.angle_gamma   90.00
#
_symmetry.space_group_name_H-M   'P 1'
#
loop_
_entity.id
_entity.type
_entity.pdbx_description
1 polymer ?
#
loop_
_entity_poly.entity_id
_entity_poly.type
_entity_poly.pdbx_seq_one_letter_code
_entity_poly.pdbx_strand_id
1 'polypeptide(L)'
;MPDPAQDPTQDPTQAPAVVPGTVPGTTPDAGRAAAALTRAVATMDRLRSAGGCPWYAEQTHGSLLPYVVEEAHELVEAVEAADRAGMREELADLLLQVLVHARVASDDPHDPFDVADVADALVAKLVRRNPHVFAAGTGDEPPDARTVDARWELLKRAEKPARTSALDGVPASLGALARAQKLVTRADRAGLLDQVPVPSPPAPSGREGTPPAPSSPEALGDTLLALVAAAHAAGVDAEAALRGATARWEATVRRTEPPAPRP
;
A
#
# COMPACT_ATOMS: atom_id res chain seq x y z
N MET A 1 -38.13 19.95 -37.10
CA MET A 1 -37.10 19.27 -37.92
C MET A 1 -35.89 19.10 -37.02
N PRO A 2 -35.37 17.88 -36.85
CA PRO A 2 -34.88 17.38 -35.57
C PRO A 2 -33.38 17.58 -35.30
N ASP A 3 -33.07 17.33 -34.02
CA ASP A 3 -31.86 17.41 -33.19
C ASP A 3 -30.65 16.58 -33.67
N PRO A 4 -29.37 17.00 -33.41
CA PRO A 4 -28.18 16.24 -33.76
C PRO A 4 -27.91 15.13 -32.73
N ALA A 5 -27.76 13.90 -33.23
CA ALA A 5 -27.51 12.72 -32.44
C ALA A 5 -26.20 12.81 -31.65
N GLN A 6 -26.34 12.59 -30.34
CA GLN A 6 -25.28 12.24 -29.40
C GLN A 6 -24.82 10.81 -29.68
N ASP A 7 -23.51 10.61 -29.71
CA ASP A 7 -22.84 9.31 -29.78
C ASP A 7 -22.83 8.67 -28.38
N PRO A 8 -23.55 7.56 -28.13
CA PRO A 8 -23.57 6.92 -26.82
C PRO A 8 -22.69 5.66 -26.87
N THR A 9 -21.51 5.67 -26.25
CA THR A 9 -20.86 4.51 -25.60
C THR A 9 -19.41 4.82 -25.20
N GLN A 10 -19.24 5.56 -24.11
CA GLN A 10 -18.10 5.34 -23.22
C GLN A 10 -18.64 5.31 -21.79
N ASP A 11 -18.92 4.10 -21.33
CA ASP A 11 -19.29 3.81 -19.95
C ASP A 11 -18.04 4.04 -19.07
N PRO A 12 -18.00 5.06 -18.19
CA PRO A 12 -16.84 5.37 -17.37
C PRO A 12 -16.63 4.38 -16.21
N THR A 13 -17.40 3.29 -16.16
CA THR A 13 -17.43 2.34 -15.04
C THR A 13 -16.58 1.07 -15.24
N GLN A 14 -15.84 0.95 -16.35
CA GLN A 14 -14.91 -0.16 -16.53
C GLN A 14 -13.54 0.14 -15.90
N ALA A 15 -13.32 -0.40 -14.71
CA ALA A 15 -11.96 -0.64 -14.21
C ALA A 15 -11.17 -1.42 -15.28
N PRO A 16 -9.91 -1.07 -15.55
CA PRO A 16 -9.13 -1.75 -16.59
C PRO A 16 -9.05 -3.24 -16.23
N ALA A 17 -9.52 -4.09 -17.14
CA ALA A 17 -9.37 -5.52 -17.02
C ALA A 17 -7.89 -5.86 -16.87
N VAL A 18 -7.53 -6.60 -15.82
CA VAL A 18 -6.19 -7.16 -15.65
C VAL A 18 -5.99 -8.18 -16.76
N VAL A 19 -5.39 -7.74 -17.86
CA VAL A 19 -4.95 -8.63 -18.94
C VAL A 19 -3.89 -9.58 -18.36
N PRO A 20 -3.97 -10.91 -18.54
CA PRO A 20 -2.92 -11.82 -18.13
C PRO A 20 -1.64 -11.47 -18.89
N GLY A 21 -0.76 -10.69 -18.26
CA GLY A 21 0.51 -10.31 -18.84
C GLY A 21 1.45 -11.51 -18.84
N THR A 22 1.83 -11.99 -20.01
CA THR A 22 3.08 -12.73 -20.17
C THR A 22 4.22 -11.87 -19.64
N VAL A 23 4.88 -12.31 -18.57
CA VAL A 23 6.04 -11.63 -18.00
C VAL A 23 7.14 -11.59 -19.07
N PRO A 24 7.62 -10.40 -19.51
CA PRO A 24 8.68 -10.31 -20.50
C PRO A 24 9.97 -10.99 -20.03
N GLY A 25 10.54 -11.84 -20.88
CA GLY A 25 11.57 -12.83 -20.56
C GLY A 25 13.02 -12.32 -20.53
N THR A 26 13.31 -11.22 -19.83
CA THR A 26 14.71 -10.90 -19.48
C THR A 26 14.95 -11.27 -18.03
N THR A 27 15.52 -12.46 -17.79
CA THR A 27 15.94 -12.86 -16.45
C THR A 27 16.98 -11.85 -15.95
N PRO A 28 16.75 -11.19 -14.79
CA PRO A 28 17.74 -10.29 -14.21
C PRO A 28 19.06 -11.02 -14.00
N ASP A 29 20.19 -10.35 -14.25
CA ASP A 29 21.52 -10.86 -13.89
C ASP A 29 21.63 -10.95 -12.36
N ALA A 30 21.36 -12.14 -11.83
CA ALA A 30 21.38 -12.42 -10.41
C ALA A 30 22.77 -12.16 -9.79
N GLY A 31 23.85 -12.38 -10.55
CA GLY A 31 25.22 -12.13 -10.09
C GLY A 31 25.48 -10.64 -9.89
N ARG A 32 25.09 -9.81 -10.85
CA ARG A 32 25.15 -8.34 -10.70
C ARG A 32 24.29 -7.85 -9.56
N ALA A 33 23.06 -8.36 -9.43
CA ALA A 33 22.13 -7.97 -8.37
C ALA A 33 22.70 -8.30 -6.98
N ALA A 34 23.19 -9.52 -6.79
CA ALA A 34 23.85 -9.94 -5.55
C ALA A 34 25.04 -9.03 -5.23
N ALA A 35 25.93 -8.77 -6.18
CA ALA A 35 27.09 -7.91 -5.98
C ALA A 35 26.69 -6.46 -5.61
N ALA A 36 25.60 -5.93 -6.17
CA ALA A 36 25.10 -4.60 -5.83
C ALA A 36 24.54 -4.54 -4.41
N LEU A 37 23.75 -5.53 -4.01
CA LEU A 37 23.21 -5.64 -2.65
C LEU A 37 24.34 -5.81 -1.62
N THR A 38 25.34 -6.66 -1.89
CA THR A 38 26.52 -6.81 -1.03
C THR A 38 27.24 -5.48 -0.81
N ARG A 39 27.41 -4.66 -1.86
CA ARG A 39 27.98 -3.32 -1.71
C ARG A 39 27.14 -2.41 -0.83
N ALA A 40 25.81 -2.41 -1.00
CA ALA A 40 24.91 -1.59 -0.19
C ALA A 40 24.98 -1.95 1.30
N VAL A 41 24.99 -3.26 1.61
CA VAL A 41 25.17 -3.77 2.98
C VAL A 41 26.49 -3.31 3.58
N ALA A 42 27.60 -3.47 2.85
CA ALA A 42 28.93 -3.05 3.31
C ALA A 42 29.03 -1.52 3.50
N THR A 43 28.36 -0.74 2.64
CA THR A 43 28.28 0.72 2.78
C THR A 43 27.53 1.11 4.05
N MET A 44 26.38 0.50 4.33
CA MET A 44 25.62 0.76 5.56
C MET A 44 26.41 0.38 6.82
N ASP A 45 27.05 -0.78 6.83
CA ASP A 45 27.87 -1.21 7.96
C ASP A 45 29.01 -0.22 8.25
N ARG A 46 29.70 0.26 7.19
CA ARG A 46 30.74 1.28 7.33
C ARG A 46 30.18 2.62 7.84
N LEU A 47 28.98 3.01 7.41
CA LEU A 47 28.35 4.26 7.84
C LEU A 47 28.04 4.25 9.35
N ARG A 48 27.64 3.12 9.92
CA ARG A 48 27.28 3.03 11.35
C ARG A 48 28.44 2.64 12.27
N SER A 49 29.44 1.94 11.75
CA SER A 49 30.60 1.48 12.53
C SER A 49 31.48 2.63 13.06
N ALA A 50 32.36 2.32 14.02
CA ALA A 50 33.29 3.29 14.59
C ALA A 50 34.14 3.99 13.50
N GLY A 51 34.20 5.32 13.56
CA GLY A 51 34.84 6.14 12.51
C GLY A 51 33.96 6.39 11.27
N GLY A 52 32.71 5.91 11.28
CA GLY A 52 31.68 6.18 10.29
C GLY A 52 30.96 7.52 10.51
N CYS A 53 29.71 7.59 10.06
CA CYS A 53 28.85 8.76 10.15
C CYS A 53 28.18 8.84 11.54
N PRO A 54 28.37 9.92 12.31
CA PRO A 54 27.75 10.08 13.63
C PRO A 54 26.22 10.02 13.59
N TRP A 55 25.60 10.57 12.54
CA TRP A 55 24.15 10.55 12.39
C TRP A 55 23.63 9.10 12.30
N TYR A 56 24.26 8.23 11.51
CA TYR A 56 23.87 6.83 11.42
C TYR A 56 24.14 6.06 12.71
N ALA A 57 25.20 6.40 13.46
CA ALA A 57 25.51 5.78 14.75
C ALA A 57 24.44 6.08 15.82
N GLU A 58 23.84 7.27 15.80
CA GLU A 58 22.83 7.71 16.77
C GLU A 58 21.41 7.20 16.48
N GLN A 59 21.16 6.61 15.29
CA GLN A 59 19.81 6.16 14.93
C GLN A 59 19.33 4.98 15.77
N THR A 60 18.02 4.98 16.04
CA THR A 60 17.26 3.92 16.70
C THR A 60 16.06 3.54 15.83
N HIS A 61 15.42 2.39 16.10
CA HIS A 61 14.19 2.03 15.38
C HIS A 61 13.11 3.12 15.46
N GLY A 62 12.97 3.77 16.62
CA GLY A 62 11.97 4.83 16.82
C GLY A 62 12.28 6.11 16.04
N SER A 63 13.55 6.54 16.01
CA SER A 63 13.94 7.77 15.28
C SER A 63 13.82 7.64 13.77
N LEU A 64 13.83 6.41 13.25
CA LEU A 64 13.75 6.10 11.83
C LEU A 64 12.30 6.02 11.29
N LEU A 65 11.29 5.91 12.17
CA LEU A 65 9.89 5.72 11.75
C LEU A 65 9.35 6.80 10.80
N PRO A 66 9.62 8.11 10.99
CA PRO A 66 9.13 9.14 10.08
C PRO A 66 9.60 8.91 8.64
N TYR A 67 10.89 8.59 8.47
CA TYR A 67 11.49 8.36 7.16
C TYR A 67 10.84 7.17 6.45
N VAL A 68 10.62 6.03 7.13
CA VAL A 68 9.93 4.87 6.52
C VAL A 68 8.55 5.24 5.96
N VAL A 69 7.82 6.11 6.65
CA VAL A 69 6.50 6.56 6.21
C VAL A 69 6.62 7.53 5.03
N GLU A 70 7.57 8.46 5.09
CA GLU A 70 7.89 9.43 4.03
C GLU A 70 8.27 8.72 2.74
N GLU A 71 9.31 7.87 2.74
CA GLU A 71 9.77 7.15 1.52
C GLU A 71 8.66 6.27 0.91
N ALA A 72 7.78 5.71 1.76
CA ALA A 72 6.66 4.90 1.30
C ALA A 72 5.61 5.75 0.57
N HIS A 73 5.39 6.99 1.01
CA HIS A 73 4.50 7.93 0.35
C HIS A 73 5.14 8.53 -0.92
N GLU A 74 6.42 8.86 -0.90
CA GLU A 74 7.14 9.33 -2.08
C GLU A 74 7.16 8.26 -3.19
N LEU A 75 7.34 6.98 -2.84
CA LEU A 75 7.19 5.90 -3.80
C LEU A 75 5.78 5.86 -4.43
N VAL A 76 4.74 6.06 -3.62
CA VAL A 76 3.35 6.12 -4.12
C VAL A 76 3.19 7.28 -5.09
N GLU A 77 3.69 8.47 -4.76
CA GLU A 77 3.65 9.64 -5.62
C GLU A 77 4.40 9.41 -6.94
N ALA A 78 5.61 8.85 -6.88
CA ALA A 78 6.39 8.54 -8.08
C ALA A 78 5.68 7.54 -9.00
N VAL A 79 5.00 6.53 -8.45
CA VAL A 79 4.20 5.59 -9.23
C VAL A 79 2.99 6.27 -9.86
N GLU A 80 2.25 7.08 -9.10
CA GLU A 80 1.06 7.81 -9.58
C GLU A 80 1.41 8.84 -10.66
N ALA A 81 2.58 9.47 -10.55
CA ALA A 81 3.13 10.40 -11.54
C ALA A 81 3.74 9.69 -12.76
N ALA A 82 3.80 8.35 -12.75
CA ALA A 82 4.53 7.54 -13.74
C ALA A 82 6.02 7.96 -13.90
N ASP A 83 6.63 8.49 -12.85
CA ASP A 83 8.04 8.89 -12.83
C ASP A 83 8.95 7.70 -12.57
N ARG A 84 9.52 7.16 -13.65
CA ARG A 84 10.43 6.02 -13.59
C ARG A 84 11.76 6.32 -12.91
N ALA A 85 12.20 7.57 -12.89
CA ALA A 85 13.43 7.97 -12.23
C ALA A 85 13.18 8.07 -10.72
N GLY A 86 12.17 8.84 -10.31
CA GLY A 86 11.72 8.92 -8.92
C GLY A 86 11.43 7.54 -8.36
N MET A 87 10.67 6.69 -9.06
CA MET A 87 10.41 5.31 -8.60
C MET A 87 11.68 4.51 -8.26
N ARG A 88 12.79 4.74 -8.96
CA ARG A 88 14.06 4.05 -8.68
C ARG A 88 14.73 4.62 -7.43
N GLU A 89 14.65 5.94 -7.24
CA GLU A 89 15.14 6.67 -6.09
C GLU A 89 14.40 6.21 -4.83
N GLU A 90 13.06 6.30 -4.82
CA GLU A 90 12.25 5.92 -3.65
C GLU A 90 12.36 4.43 -3.29
N LEU A 91 12.52 3.55 -4.29
CA LEU A 91 12.82 2.13 -4.04
C LEU A 91 14.21 1.92 -3.41
N ALA A 92 15.18 2.79 -3.73
CA ALA A 92 16.49 2.77 -3.09
C ALA A 92 16.42 3.31 -1.66
N ASP A 93 15.58 4.31 -1.39
CA ASP A 93 15.41 4.86 -0.05
C ASP A 93 14.60 3.93 0.86
N LEU A 94 13.60 3.23 0.34
CA LEU A 94 12.97 2.12 1.08
C LEU A 94 13.96 0.98 1.37
N LEU A 95 14.86 0.66 0.43
CA LEU A 95 15.94 -0.30 0.68
C LEU A 95 16.92 0.22 1.74
N LEU A 96 17.26 1.52 1.72
CA LEU A 96 18.06 2.17 2.75
C LEU A 96 17.42 1.98 4.13
N GLN A 97 16.11 2.19 4.25
CA GLN A 97 15.39 1.98 5.51
C GLN A 97 15.48 0.53 6.01
N VAL A 98 15.35 -0.46 5.12
CA VAL A 98 15.55 -1.88 5.49
C VAL A 98 16.98 -2.12 5.99
N LEU A 99 17.98 -1.59 5.29
CA LEU A 99 19.40 -1.78 5.65
C LEU A 99 19.76 -1.14 6.98
N VAL A 100 19.29 0.10 7.25
CA VAL A 100 19.61 0.79 8.51
C VAL A 100 18.90 0.12 9.69
N HIS A 101 17.64 -0.30 9.55
CA HIS A 101 16.95 -1.04 10.61
C HIS A 101 17.59 -2.39 10.91
N ALA A 102 17.96 -3.15 9.87
CA ALA A 102 18.65 -4.42 10.05
C ALA A 102 20.00 -4.21 10.75
N ARG A 103 20.77 -3.18 10.36
CA ARG A 103 22.06 -2.89 10.99
C ARG A 103 21.92 -2.41 12.44
N VAL A 104 20.88 -1.64 12.77
CA VAL A 104 20.53 -1.26 14.15
C VAL A 104 20.20 -2.52 14.96
N ALA A 105 19.41 -3.44 14.40
CA ALA A 105 19.04 -4.69 15.07
C ALA A 105 20.24 -5.59 15.34
N SER A 106 21.26 -5.57 14.48
CA SER A 106 22.49 -6.35 14.70
C SER A 106 23.29 -5.89 15.92
N ASP A 107 23.02 -4.69 16.45
CA ASP A 107 23.64 -4.20 17.70
C ASP A 107 22.87 -4.66 18.96
N ASP A 108 21.70 -5.31 18.82
CA ASP A 108 20.90 -5.73 19.96
C ASP A 108 21.59 -6.87 20.75
N PRO A 109 21.76 -6.74 22.08
CA PRO A 109 22.48 -7.74 22.87
C PRO A 109 21.64 -8.99 23.21
N HIS A 110 20.33 -8.97 22.96
CA HIS A 110 19.39 -10.00 23.37
C HIS A 110 18.79 -10.78 22.20
N ASP A 111 18.44 -10.09 21.12
CA ASP A 111 17.82 -10.68 19.93
C ASP A 111 18.39 -10.03 18.64
N PRO A 112 19.70 -10.18 18.37
CA PRO A 112 20.31 -9.61 17.18
C PRO A 112 19.84 -10.33 15.93
N PHE A 113 19.57 -9.55 14.88
CA PHE A 113 19.40 -10.05 13.53
C PHE A 113 20.01 -9.07 12.52
N ASP A 114 20.28 -9.54 11.31
CA ASP A 114 20.81 -8.72 10.23
C ASP A 114 19.94 -8.77 8.96
N VAL A 115 20.44 -8.18 7.88
CA VAL A 115 19.72 -8.12 6.60
C VAL A 115 19.58 -9.50 5.95
N ALA A 116 20.49 -10.44 6.21
CA ALA A 116 20.38 -11.80 5.72
C ALA A 116 19.23 -12.53 6.43
N ASP A 117 19.08 -12.36 7.75
CA ASP A 117 17.94 -12.90 8.49
C ASP A 117 16.60 -12.35 7.96
N VAL A 118 16.55 -11.05 7.64
CA VAL A 118 15.37 -10.41 7.02
C VAL A 118 15.07 -11.03 5.65
N ALA A 119 16.10 -11.24 4.82
CA ALA A 119 15.96 -11.85 3.50
C ALA A 119 15.51 -13.31 3.58
N ASP A 120 16.07 -14.10 4.49
CA ASP A 120 15.69 -15.49 4.71
C ASP A 120 14.25 -15.61 5.24
N ALA A 121 13.85 -14.74 6.16
CA ALA A 121 12.48 -14.66 6.64
C ALA A 121 11.49 -14.30 5.51
N LEU A 122 11.90 -13.45 4.56
CA LEU A 122 11.12 -13.13 3.36
C LEU A 122 11.04 -14.35 2.43
N VAL A 123 12.17 -14.98 2.09
CA VAL A 123 12.22 -16.14 1.19
C VAL A 123 11.39 -17.30 1.75
N ALA A 124 11.58 -17.67 3.02
CA ALA A 124 10.82 -18.72 3.67
C ALA A 124 9.30 -18.45 3.64
N LYS A 125 8.90 -17.18 3.80
CA LYS A 125 7.49 -16.74 3.71
C LYS A 125 6.96 -16.85 2.28
N LEU A 126 7.73 -16.42 1.28
CA LEU A 126 7.34 -16.49 -0.13
C LEU A 126 7.23 -17.94 -0.61
N VAL A 127 8.19 -18.80 -0.26
CA VAL A 127 8.15 -20.23 -0.61
C VAL A 127 6.94 -20.91 0.02
N ARG A 128 6.74 -20.72 1.33
CA ARG A 128 5.62 -21.33 2.06
C ARG A 128 4.24 -20.88 1.54
N ARG A 129 4.11 -19.61 1.14
CA ARG A 129 2.82 -19.05 0.68
C ARG A 129 2.56 -19.22 -0.82
N ASN A 130 3.54 -19.69 -1.58
CA ASN A 130 3.40 -20.00 -3.00
C ASN A 130 3.72 -21.48 -3.30
N PRO A 131 3.04 -22.45 -2.65
CA PRO A 131 3.32 -23.86 -2.89
C PRO A 131 3.07 -24.27 -4.35
N HIS A 132 2.20 -23.57 -5.07
CA HIS A 132 1.94 -23.78 -6.50
C HIS A 132 3.16 -23.48 -7.40
N VAL A 133 4.15 -22.72 -6.90
CA VAL A 133 5.41 -22.43 -7.62
C VAL A 133 6.54 -23.36 -7.15
N PHE A 134 6.59 -23.68 -5.85
CA PHE A 134 7.77 -24.30 -5.23
C PHE A 134 7.59 -25.77 -4.78
N ALA A 135 6.39 -26.33 -4.79
CA ALA A 135 6.17 -27.75 -4.45
C ALA A 135 6.44 -28.64 -5.68
N ALA A 136 7.17 -29.73 -5.50
CA ALA A 136 7.41 -30.71 -6.57
C ALA A 136 6.12 -31.43 -6.97
N GLY A 137 5.89 -31.59 -8.28
CA GLY A 137 4.76 -32.38 -8.81
C GLY A 137 3.49 -31.58 -9.13
N THR A 138 3.54 -30.25 -9.16
CA THR A 138 2.46 -29.39 -9.68
C THR A 138 2.41 -29.45 -11.20
N GLY A 139 2.10 -30.62 -11.77
CA GLY A 139 1.74 -30.75 -13.18
C GLY A 139 0.40 -30.07 -13.53
N ASP A 140 -0.20 -29.38 -12.56
CA ASP A 140 -1.42 -28.62 -12.70
C ASP A 140 -1.14 -27.25 -13.32
N GLU A 141 -2.10 -26.78 -14.11
CA GLU A 141 -2.11 -25.41 -14.63
C GLU A 141 -2.02 -24.40 -13.47
N PRO A 142 -1.19 -23.35 -13.59
CA PRO A 142 -1.06 -22.36 -12.53
C PRO A 142 -2.44 -21.75 -12.22
N PRO A 143 -2.84 -21.68 -10.93
CA PRO A 143 -4.14 -21.15 -10.54
C PRO A 143 -4.28 -19.68 -10.95
N ASP A 144 -5.51 -19.25 -11.22
CA ASP A 144 -5.80 -17.84 -11.47
C ASP A 144 -5.42 -16.94 -10.27
N ALA A 145 -5.24 -15.64 -10.54
CA ALA A 145 -4.79 -14.67 -9.54
C ALA A 145 -5.73 -14.60 -8.31
N ARG A 146 -7.04 -14.76 -8.52
CA ARG A 146 -8.04 -14.72 -7.44
C ARG A 146 -7.87 -15.92 -6.50
N THR A 147 -7.62 -17.09 -7.05
CA THR A 147 -7.36 -18.33 -6.33
C THR A 147 -6.04 -18.25 -5.58
N VAL A 148 -5.01 -17.63 -6.17
CA VAL A 148 -3.73 -17.35 -5.50
C VAL A 148 -3.93 -16.43 -4.29
N ASP A 149 -4.66 -15.32 -4.43
CA ASP A 149 -4.93 -14.39 -3.30
C ASP A 149 -5.71 -15.08 -2.17
N ALA A 150 -6.73 -15.87 -2.51
CA ALA A 150 -7.52 -16.61 -1.51
C ALA A 150 -6.66 -17.61 -0.73
N ARG A 151 -5.78 -18.35 -1.42
CA ARG A 151 -4.83 -19.30 -0.80
C ARG A 151 -3.80 -18.58 0.06
N TRP A 152 -3.28 -17.45 -0.41
CA TRP A 152 -2.33 -16.61 0.33
C TRP A 152 -2.91 -16.17 1.68
N GLU A 153 -4.15 -15.69 1.69
CA GLU A 153 -4.82 -15.27 2.93
C GLU A 153 -5.17 -16.44 3.85
N LEU A 154 -5.49 -17.63 3.31
CA LEU A 154 -5.66 -18.84 4.11
C LEU A 154 -4.36 -19.22 4.85
N LEU A 155 -3.24 -19.29 4.14
CA LEU A 155 -1.93 -19.63 4.72
C LEU A 155 -1.49 -18.58 5.75
N LYS A 156 -1.70 -17.29 5.44
CA LYS A 156 -1.43 -16.19 6.37
C LYS A 156 -2.25 -16.27 7.67
N ARG A 157 -3.48 -16.79 7.63
CA ARG A 157 -4.29 -17.03 8.84
C ARG A 157 -3.76 -18.21 9.65
N ALA A 158 -3.41 -19.32 9.00
CA ALA A 158 -2.88 -20.50 9.66
C ALA A 158 -1.56 -20.23 10.41
N GLU A 159 -0.73 -19.30 9.91
CA GLU A 159 0.54 -18.90 10.53
C GLU A 159 0.39 -18.07 11.82
N LYS A 160 -0.80 -17.54 12.12
CA LYS A 160 -1.03 -16.64 13.27
C LYS A 160 -2.16 -17.14 14.17
N PRO A 161 -1.99 -18.30 14.83
CA PRO A 161 -3.05 -18.93 15.63
C PRO A 161 -3.45 -18.10 16.87
N ALA A 162 -2.59 -17.18 17.31
CA ALA A 162 -2.87 -16.29 18.43
C ALA A 162 -3.85 -15.14 18.12
N ARG A 163 -4.29 -14.99 16.86
CA ARG A 163 -5.30 -13.97 16.50
C ARG A 163 -6.66 -14.42 17.00
N THR A 164 -7.31 -13.57 17.80
CA THR A 164 -8.64 -13.81 18.37
C THR A 164 -9.73 -13.06 17.60
N SER A 165 -9.35 -12.05 16.81
CA SER A 165 -10.26 -11.25 16.00
C SER A 165 -9.87 -11.25 14.52
N ALA A 166 -10.89 -11.18 13.64
CA ALA A 166 -10.70 -10.97 12.20
C ALA A 166 -9.97 -9.64 11.89
N LEU A 167 -10.06 -8.67 12.81
CA LEU A 167 -9.47 -7.33 12.68
C LEU A 167 -8.03 -7.26 13.19
N ASP A 168 -7.49 -8.34 13.77
CA ASP A 168 -6.15 -8.33 14.35
C ASP A 168 -5.04 -8.06 13.31
N GLY A 169 -4.14 -7.16 13.69
CA GLY A 169 -3.00 -6.75 12.88
C GLY A 169 -3.34 -5.80 11.74
N VAL A 170 -4.45 -5.07 11.81
CA VAL A 170 -4.65 -3.82 11.05
C VAL A 170 -3.87 -2.71 11.77
N PRO A 171 -2.83 -2.12 11.16
CA PRO A 171 -2.03 -1.09 11.82
C PRO A 171 -2.88 0.14 12.14
N ALA A 172 -2.73 0.67 13.35
CA ALA A 172 -3.41 1.89 13.78
C ALA A 172 -2.84 3.15 13.11
N SER A 173 -1.59 3.10 12.64
CA SER A 173 -0.87 4.20 12.00
C SER A 173 -1.26 4.43 10.52
N LEU A 174 -2.08 3.56 9.93
CA LEU A 174 -2.58 3.78 8.57
C LEU A 174 -3.43 5.05 8.50
N GLY A 175 -3.39 5.73 7.36
CA GLY A 175 -4.32 6.80 7.01
C GLY A 175 -5.77 6.37 7.23
N ALA A 176 -6.64 7.31 7.60
CA ALA A 176 -7.97 6.99 8.11
C ALA A 176 -8.81 6.18 7.11
N LEU A 177 -8.77 6.52 5.81
CA LEU A 177 -9.52 5.80 4.78
C LEU A 177 -8.90 4.43 4.50
N ALA A 178 -7.57 4.35 4.36
CA ALA A 178 -6.87 3.08 4.18
C ALA A 178 -7.13 2.12 5.35
N ARG A 179 -7.11 2.62 6.59
CA ARG A 179 -7.43 1.84 7.79
C ARG A 179 -8.88 1.37 7.78
N ALA A 180 -9.82 2.28 7.53
CA ALA A 180 -11.26 1.96 7.44
C ALA A 180 -11.52 0.89 6.38
N GLN A 181 -10.93 1.05 5.19
CA GLN A 181 -11.10 0.11 4.10
C GLN A 181 -10.53 -1.25 4.45
N LYS A 182 -9.36 -1.29 5.11
CA LYS A 182 -8.79 -2.55 5.60
C LYS A 182 -9.70 -3.26 6.60
N LEU A 183 -10.32 -2.52 7.52
CA LEU A 183 -11.27 -3.08 8.48
C LEU A 183 -12.51 -3.64 7.78
N VAL A 184 -13.09 -2.90 6.83
CA VAL A 184 -14.22 -3.36 6.01
C VAL A 184 -13.85 -4.64 5.24
N THR A 185 -12.70 -4.65 4.55
CA THR A 185 -12.20 -5.84 3.84
C THR A 185 -12.03 -7.05 4.77
N ARG A 186 -11.58 -6.84 6.01
CA ARG A 186 -11.43 -7.94 6.99
C ARG A 186 -12.77 -8.46 7.47
N ALA A 187 -13.72 -7.58 7.77
CA ALA A 187 -15.07 -7.94 8.18
C ALA A 187 -15.81 -8.68 7.05
N ASP A 188 -15.71 -8.19 5.82
CA ASP A 188 -16.28 -8.82 4.62
C ASP A 188 -15.75 -10.25 4.42
N ARG A 189 -14.42 -10.41 4.45
CA ARG A 189 -13.75 -11.72 4.34
C ARG A 189 -14.10 -12.69 5.46
N ALA A 190 -14.61 -12.20 6.58
CA ALA A 190 -15.08 -13.01 7.71
C ALA A 190 -16.60 -13.28 7.66
N GLY A 191 -17.31 -12.76 6.65
CA GLY A 191 -18.78 -12.88 6.55
C GLY A 191 -19.52 -12.10 7.64
N LEU A 192 -18.91 -11.01 8.13
CA LEU A 192 -19.44 -10.23 9.26
C LEU A 192 -20.24 -9.00 8.83
N LEU A 193 -20.14 -8.55 7.56
CA LEU A 193 -20.83 -7.33 7.12
C LEU A 193 -22.37 -7.44 7.16
N ASP A 194 -22.92 -8.65 7.01
CA ASP A 194 -24.37 -8.86 7.15
C ASP A 194 -24.83 -8.81 8.62
N GLN A 195 -23.94 -9.16 9.54
CA GLN A 195 -24.21 -9.20 10.99
C GLN A 195 -23.96 -7.84 11.65
N VAL A 196 -22.95 -7.12 11.15
CA VAL A 196 -22.53 -5.80 11.60
C VAL A 196 -22.44 -4.90 10.37
N PRO A 197 -23.58 -4.41 9.87
CA PRO A 197 -23.59 -3.54 8.71
C PRO A 197 -22.85 -2.24 9.01
N VAL A 198 -22.12 -1.77 8.01
CA VAL A 198 -21.50 -0.44 8.06
C VAL A 198 -22.62 0.61 8.14
N PRO A 199 -22.46 1.69 8.93
CA PRO A 199 -23.42 2.79 8.95
C PRO A 199 -23.78 3.23 7.53
N SER A 200 -25.06 3.50 7.28
CA SER A 200 -25.49 4.07 6.01
C SER A 200 -25.27 5.58 6.03
N PRO A 201 -24.90 6.20 4.88
CA PRO A 201 -24.86 7.65 4.83
C PRO A 201 -26.28 8.18 5.05
N PRO A 202 -26.44 9.37 5.67
CA PRO A 202 -27.76 9.96 5.82
C PRO A 202 -28.40 10.14 4.44
N ALA A 203 -29.71 9.88 4.34
CA ALA A 203 -30.47 10.10 3.11
C ALA A 203 -30.26 11.56 2.65
N PRO A 204 -30.13 11.82 1.33
CA PRO A 204 -29.92 13.17 0.82
C PRO A 204 -31.09 14.07 1.25
N SER A 205 -30.87 14.88 2.28
CA SER A 205 -31.83 15.85 2.79
C SER A 205 -31.40 17.23 2.30
N GLY A 206 -31.61 17.53 1.01
CA GLY A 206 -31.17 18.80 0.42
C GLY A 206 -31.65 19.02 -1.02
N ARG A 207 -31.52 20.27 -1.49
CA ARG A 207 -31.63 20.60 -2.93
C ARG A 207 -30.64 19.76 -3.72
N GLU A 208 -31.04 19.34 -4.93
CA GLU A 208 -30.15 18.67 -5.88
C GLU A 208 -28.80 19.40 -5.98
N GLY A 209 -27.71 18.68 -5.71
CA GLY A 209 -26.34 19.17 -5.88
C GLY A 209 -25.56 19.54 -4.61
N THR A 210 -26.17 19.56 -3.42
CA THR A 210 -25.43 19.81 -2.17
C THR A 210 -25.59 18.62 -1.20
N PRO A 211 -24.50 17.94 -0.80
CA PRO A 211 -24.60 16.92 0.25
C PRO A 211 -25.08 17.58 1.55
N PRO A 212 -25.99 16.95 2.31
CA PRO A 212 -26.43 17.50 3.58
C PRO A 212 -25.22 17.66 4.51
N ALA A 213 -25.15 18.79 5.21
CA ALA A 213 -24.11 18.99 6.22
C ALA A 213 -24.25 17.92 7.30
N PRO A 214 -23.16 17.30 7.76
CA PRO A 214 -23.22 16.33 8.84
C PRO A 214 -23.73 17.03 10.11
N SER A 215 -24.66 16.38 10.82
CA SER A 215 -25.25 16.92 12.05
C SER A 215 -24.31 16.89 13.26
N SER A 216 -23.25 16.07 13.19
CA SER A 216 -22.23 15.94 14.23
C SER A 216 -20.93 15.33 13.66
N PRO A 217 -19.80 15.39 14.39
CA PRO A 217 -18.58 14.68 14.02
C PRO A 217 -18.78 13.17 13.83
N GLU A 218 -19.62 12.53 14.64
CA GLU A 218 -19.95 11.11 14.54
C GLU A 218 -20.69 10.82 13.23
N ALA A 219 -21.69 11.64 12.89
CA ALA A 219 -22.43 11.49 11.64
C ALA A 219 -21.54 11.66 10.40
N LEU A 220 -20.55 12.55 10.46
CA LEU A 220 -19.53 12.68 9.41
C LEU A 220 -18.67 11.41 9.32
N GLY A 221 -18.19 10.90 10.45
CA GLY A 221 -17.40 9.67 10.50
C GLY A 221 -18.14 8.47 9.91
N ASP A 222 -19.40 8.28 10.28
CA ASP A 222 -20.27 7.23 9.75
C ASP A 222 -20.47 7.37 8.23
N THR A 223 -20.68 8.60 7.75
CA THR A 223 -20.81 8.88 6.31
C THR A 223 -19.53 8.53 5.55
N LEU A 224 -18.36 8.93 6.08
CA LEU A 224 -17.06 8.61 5.48
C LEU A 224 -16.82 7.09 5.45
N LEU A 225 -17.15 6.40 6.54
CA LEU A 225 -17.01 4.95 6.62
C LEU A 225 -17.97 4.24 5.63
N ALA A 226 -19.18 4.75 5.44
CA ALA A 226 -20.13 4.25 4.45
C ALA A 226 -19.60 4.38 3.02
N LEU A 227 -18.99 5.54 2.69
CA LEU A 227 -18.35 5.76 1.39
C LEU A 227 -17.18 4.79 1.17
N VAL A 228 -16.39 4.52 2.21
CA VAL A 228 -15.31 3.53 2.15
C VAL A 228 -15.85 2.12 1.90
N ALA A 229 -16.97 1.75 2.54
CA ALA A 229 -17.60 0.45 2.31
C ALA A 229 -18.17 0.31 0.89
N ALA A 230 -18.77 1.37 0.35
CA ALA A 230 -19.21 1.42 -1.03
C ALA A 230 -18.03 1.31 -2.01
N ALA A 231 -16.92 2.02 -1.74
CA ALA A 231 -15.69 1.92 -2.52
C ALA A 231 -15.12 0.49 -2.51
N HIS A 232 -15.08 -0.16 -1.33
CA HIS A 232 -14.68 -1.57 -1.20
C HIS A 232 -15.55 -2.50 -2.05
N ALA A 233 -16.88 -2.36 -1.99
CA ALA A 233 -17.80 -3.16 -2.80
C ALA A 233 -17.61 -2.95 -4.32
N ALA A 234 -17.18 -1.75 -4.73
CA ALA A 234 -16.87 -1.40 -6.11
C ALA A 234 -15.42 -1.74 -6.52
N GLY A 235 -14.58 -2.25 -5.62
CA GLY A 235 -13.16 -2.53 -5.90
C GLY A 235 -12.29 -1.27 -6.06
N VAL A 236 -12.73 -0.13 -5.53
CA VAL A 236 -12.04 1.15 -5.59
C VAL A 236 -11.25 1.39 -4.30
N ASP A 237 -9.96 1.74 -4.40
CA ASP A 237 -9.17 2.17 -3.24
C ASP A 237 -9.60 3.59 -2.82
N ALA A 238 -10.19 3.71 -1.63
CA ALA A 238 -10.77 4.96 -1.13
C ALA A 238 -9.69 6.01 -0.81
N GLU A 239 -8.54 5.59 -0.30
CA GLU A 239 -7.43 6.47 0.04
C GLU A 239 -6.81 7.06 -1.24
N ALA A 240 -6.52 6.20 -2.22
CA ALA A 240 -6.00 6.63 -3.52
C ALA A 240 -7.00 7.51 -4.28
N ALA A 241 -8.30 7.16 -4.25
CA ALA A 241 -9.36 7.95 -4.88
C ALA A 241 -9.43 9.37 -4.31
N LEU A 242 -9.38 9.52 -2.97
CA LEU A 242 -9.37 10.83 -2.35
C LEU A 242 -8.08 11.60 -2.65
N ARG A 243 -6.91 10.94 -2.60
CA ARG A 243 -5.63 11.57 -2.95
C ARG A 243 -5.66 12.16 -4.36
N GLY A 244 -6.11 11.37 -5.34
CA GLY A 244 -6.25 11.82 -6.73
C GLY A 244 -7.27 12.95 -6.89
N ALA A 245 -8.38 12.93 -6.14
CA ALA A 245 -9.37 14.01 -6.15
C ALA A 245 -8.79 15.32 -5.58
N THR A 246 -8.06 15.23 -4.46
CA THR A 246 -7.39 16.38 -3.82
C THR A 246 -6.34 16.98 -4.74
N ALA A 247 -5.49 16.17 -5.39
CA ALA A 247 -4.48 16.65 -6.33
C ALA A 247 -5.09 17.41 -7.52
N ARG A 248 -6.21 16.92 -8.09
CA ARG A 248 -6.93 17.63 -9.17
C ARG A 248 -7.51 18.97 -8.70
N TRP A 249 -8.04 18.99 -7.48
CA TRP A 249 -8.59 20.20 -6.89
C TRP A 249 -7.49 21.23 -6.60
N GLU A 250 -6.38 20.81 -6.00
CA GLU A 250 -5.21 21.63 -5.75
C GLU A 250 -4.66 22.26 -7.03
N ALA A 251 -4.47 21.46 -8.09
CA ALA A 251 -4.04 21.96 -9.39
C ALA A 251 -5.00 23.04 -9.95
N THR A 252 -6.30 22.91 -9.67
CA THR A 252 -7.31 23.89 -10.08
C THR A 252 -7.22 25.18 -9.27
N VAL A 253 -7.02 25.09 -7.95
CA VAL A 253 -6.76 26.26 -7.09
C VAL A 253 -5.51 26.99 -7.57
N ARG A 254 -4.38 26.30 -7.74
CA ARG A 254 -3.10 26.88 -8.20
C ARG A 254 -3.19 27.60 -9.55
N ARG A 255 -3.99 27.08 -10.49
CA ARG A 255 -4.24 27.76 -11.79
C ARG A 255 -5.10 29.01 -11.68
N THR A 256 -5.92 29.11 -10.62
CA THR A 256 -6.89 30.18 -10.42
C THR A 256 -6.33 31.31 -9.55
N GLU A 257 -5.35 31.01 -8.71
CA GLU A 257 -4.69 31.99 -7.85
C GLU A 257 -4.08 33.14 -8.67
N PRO A 258 -4.34 34.41 -8.31
CA PRO A 258 -3.68 35.54 -8.94
C PRO A 258 -2.17 35.50 -8.62
N PRO A 259 -1.30 36.03 -9.51
CA PRO A 259 0.12 36.06 -9.25
C PRO A 259 0.40 36.83 -7.96
N ALA A 260 1.32 36.30 -7.14
CA ALA A 260 1.72 36.95 -5.90
C ALA A 260 2.18 38.39 -6.20
N PRO A 261 1.79 39.39 -5.37
CA PRO A 261 2.28 40.74 -5.54
C PRO A 261 3.81 40.73 -5.48
N ARG A 262 4.46 41.36 -6.47
CA ARG A 262 5.92 41.49 -6.46
C ARG A 262 6.34 42.38 -5.27
N PRO A 263 7.47 42.06 -4.61
CA PRO A 263 8.02 42.89 -3.53
C PRO A 263 8.37 44.30 -4.02
#